data_AF-A0A101CE46-F1
#
_entry.id   AF-A0A101CE46-F1
#
_cell.length_a   1.000
_cell.length_b   1.000
_cell.length_c   1.000
_cell.angle_alpha   90.00
_cell.angle_beta   90.00
_cell.angle_gamma   90.00
#
_symmetry.space_group_name_H-M   'P 1'
#
loop_
_entity.id
_entity.type
_entity.pdbx_description
1 polymer ?
#
loop_
_entity_poly.entity_id
_entity_poly.type
_entity_poly.pdbx_seq_one_letter_code
_entity_poly.pdbx_strand_id
1 'polypeptide(L)'
;MMQFDGDENVPEFDDFYIEENIEENLTPATNLPEGWVWRDYDDGSGSLKSPAGYSYYSYDLQTQEYRLPTFNNRWTGMKDVYDRPKSLNEFKIYAEKSLKESALQNNFSPKLSEDEKNGLLNYIDFKKENKFILENLNITEKQRMSYSKNEDFLKVDGDYTLTSKQLEKIPDTLDGHTLSKNDKYELAFGFLEKQQNGESYELLQNGEILKTYLDEDSLPSYKILTVNDIKFNNQNIEIMETQKDFDQVKYLKDQMKYLGFGEDEKLHKDLEKGIKGKAQQFEIKTSSDKALPENKVDFTLKFSKSDQGGVFLNSYNAKLTNNKKEEISHNFPVSRENSFTAKEAVNLLEGRSVKIEFVNPKSNQTEPAFVQFNFNEPKTDKGNYFFQNFYKNYGVDTAKIVEKSNLLFDNPEWKENSIKSLEKGNIVKVKLKENDQVIEAKAVLDPQNRNLKLYDNEMNRINTNKPLEGLEQDNSHDKANVREQSIKR
;
A
#
# COMPACT_ATOMS: atom_id res chain seq x y z
N MET A 1 -18.66 92.77 -7.00
CA MET A 1 -18.50 92.00 -5.75
C MET A 1 -17.88 90.66 -6.13
N MET A 2 -16.57 90.52 -5.88
CA MET A 2 -15.83 89.25 -5.69
C MET A 2 -16.37 88.55 -4.40
N GLN A 3 -16.17 87.29 -4.00
CA GLN A 3 -15.27 86.15 -4.30
C GLN A 3 -15.87 84.92 -3.54
N PHE A 4 -15.83 83.70 -4.09
CA PHE A 4 -15.05 82.49 -3.68
C PHE A 4 -15.48 81.66 -2.43
N ASP A 5 -15.66 80.36 -2.71
CA ASP A 5 -15.26 79.10 -2.04
C ASP A 5 -15.83 78.58 -0.70
N GLY A 6 -16.03 77.25 -0.66
CA GLY A 6 -16.16 76.44 0.56
C GLY A 6 -16.68 75.02 0.33
N ASP A 7 -15.76 74.07 0.13
CA ASP A 7 -15.92 72.61 0.11
C ASP A 7 -16.74 72.02 1.27
N GLU A 8 -17.49 70.94 1.02
CA GLU A 8 -17.62 69.82 1.95
C GLU A 8 -17.48 68.48 1.20
N ASN A 9 -16.28 67.89 1.34
CA ASN A 9 -15.95 66.52 0.99
C ASN A 9 -16.74 65.54 1.88
N VAL A 10 -17.55 64.68 1.28
CA VAL A 10 -17.98 63.41 1.90
C VAL A 10 -17.22 62.31 1.15
N PRO A 11 -16.30 61.57 1.79
CA PRO A 11 -15.55 60.51 1.10
C PRO A 11 -16.48 59.36 0.73
N GLU A 12 -16.43 58.95 -0.54
CA GLU A 12 -16.85 57.61 -0.96
C GLU A 12 -16.06 56.59 -0.15
N PHE A 13 -16.74 55.85 0.72
CA PHE A 13 -16.20 54.63 1.28
C PHE A 13 -16.25 53.58 0.18
N ASP A 14 -15.11 53.36 -0.47
CA ASP A 14 -14.80 52.10 -1.15
C ASP A 14 -15.04 50.97 -0.13
N ASP A 15 -16.08 50.18 -0.35
CA ASP A 15 -16.27 48.89 0.33
C ASP A 15 -15.13 47.98 -0.13
N PHE A 16 -14.04 48.04 0.64
CA PHE A 16 -13.00 47.02 0.67
C PHE A 16 -13.69 45.67 0.93
N TYR A 17 -13.80 44.86 -0.13
CA TYR A 17 -13.95 43.41 0.00
C TYR A 17 -12.71 42.91 0.75
N ILE A 18 -12.82 42.79 2.06
CA ILE A 18 -11.93 41.97 2.86
C ILE A 18 -12.29 40.52 2.47
N GLU A 19 -11.54 39.93 1.55
CA GLU A 19 -11.40 38.49 1.48
C GLU A 19 -10.76 38.05 2.80
N GLU A 20 -11.61 37.83 3.82
CA GLU A 20 -11.19 37.04 4.97
C GLU A 20 -10.84 35.66 4.46
N ASN A 21 -9.55 35.41 4.43
CA ASN A 21 -8.93 34.13 4.17
C ASN A 21 -9.26 33.22 5.37
N ILE A 22 -10.50 32.69 5.40
CA ILE A 22 -10.93 31.70 6.39
C ILE A 22 -10.15 30.43 6.07
N GLU A 23 -9.21 30.05 6.94
CA GLU A 23 -8.52 28.76 6.87
C GLU A 23 -9.57 27.65 6.81
N GLU A 24 -9.73 27.02 5.66
CA GLU A 24 -10.66 25.92 5.50
C GLU A 24 -10.10 24.68 6.21
N ASN A 25 -10.67 24.32 7.36
CA ASN A 25 -10.35 23.06 8.04
C ASN A 25 -10.97 21.89 7.26
N LEU A 26 -10.28 21.48 6.19
CA LEU A 26 -10.61 20.32 5.36
C LEU A 26 -9.82 19.11 5.85
N THR A 27 -10.51 18.14 6.46
CA THR A 27 -9.89 16.87 6.83
C THR A 27 -10.35 15.74 5.91
N PRO A 28 -9.45 14.92 5.34
CA PRO A 28 -9.83 13.77 4.52
C PRO A 28 -10.79 12.82 5.24
N ALA A 29 -11.78 12.30 4.52
CA ALA A 29 -12.65 11.25 5.04
C ALA A 29 -11.87 9.93 5.14
N THR A 30 -11.83 9.37 6.35
CA THR A 30 -10.95 8.23 6.67
C THR A 30 -11.38 6.91 6.01
N ASN A 31 -12.65 6.79 5.65
CA ASN A 31 -13.26 5.55 5.21
C ASN A 31 -14.01 5.70 3.87
N LEU A 32 -13.59 6.66 3.05
CA LEU A 32 -14.09 6.93 1.70
C LEU A 32 -12.92 6.99 0.70
N PRO A 33 -13.20 6.93 -0.61
CA PRO A 33 -12.19 7.19 -1.65
C PRO A 33 -11.58 8.59 -1.49
N GLU A 34 -10.39 8.79 -2.07
CA GLU A 34 -9.73 10.10 -2.09
C GLU A 34 -10.62 11.19 -2.70
N GLY A 35 -10.53 12.41 -2.15
CA GLY A 35 -11.32 13.57 -2.54
C GLY A 35 -12.62 13.75 -1.76
N TRP A 36 -13.03 12.77 -0.95
CA TRP A 36 -14.05 12.99 0.07
C TRP A 36 -13.42 13.64 1.31
N VAL A 37 -13.97 14.76 1.75
CA VAL A 37 -13.40 15.55 2.86
C VAL A 37 -14.50 16.02 3.81
N TRP A 38 -14.20 16.10 5.10
CA TRP A 38 -14.98 16.88 6.05
C TRP A 38 -14.52 18.33 6.01
N ARG A 39 -15.46 19.23 5.80
CA ARG A 39 -15.28 20.67 6.02
C ARG A 39 -15.84 21.02 7.38
N ASP A 40 -14.98 21.35 8.32
CA ASP A 40 -15.34 21.79 9.66
C ASP A 40 -15.21 23.33 9.73
N TYR A 41 -16.23 24.01 10.23
CA TYR A 41 -16.22 25.47 10.38
C TYR A 41 -15.96 25.86 11.84
N ASP A 42 -15.38 27.05 12.05
CA ASP A 42 -15.05 27.56 13.38
C ASP A 42 -16.27 27.77 14.29
N ASP A 43 -17.47 27.88 13.72
CA ASP A 43 -18.73 27.95 14.44
C ASP A 43 -19.20 26.60 15.01
N GLY A 44 -18.44 25.52 14.78
CA GLY A 44 -18.76 24.17 15.25
C GLY A 44 -19.77 23.45 14.36
N SER A 45 -20.07 23.97 13.17
CA SER A 45 -20.79 23.26 12.13
C SER A 45 -19.84 22.58 11.13
N GLY A 46 -20.35 21.70 10.29
CA GLY A 46 -19.53 21.09 9.25
C GLY A 46 -20.29 20.20 8.28
N SER A 47 -19.61 19.73 7.23
CA SER A 47 -20.21 18.84 6.25
C SER A 47 -19.23 17.88 5.57
N LEU A 48 -19.72 16.68 5.25
CA LEU A 48 -19.02 15.75 4.37
C LEU A 48 -19.22 16.18 2.91
N LYS A 49 -18.12 16.54 2.27
CA LYS A 49 -18.01 17.01 0.89
C LYS A 49 -17.53 15.90 -0.02
N SER A 50 -18.15 15.81 -1.19
CA SER A 50 -17.70 14.95 -2.28
C SER A 50 -16.57 15.62 -3.09
N PRO A 51 -15.83 14.85 -3.91
CA PRO A 51 -14.81 15.40 -4.81
C PRO A 51 -15.36 16.48 -5.77
N ALA A 52 -16.65 16.42 -6.11
CA ALA A 52 -17.31 17.44 -6.92
C ALA A 52 -17.82 18.66 -6.12
N GLY A 53 -17.54 18.75 -4.82
CA GLY A 53 -17.87 19.88 -3.95
C GLY A 53 -19.27 19.84 -3.30
N TYR A 54 -20.04 18.77 -3.54
CA TYR A 54 -21.38 18.63 -2.97
C TYR A 54 -21.36 18.18 -1.51
N SER A 55 -22.23 18.76 -0.67
CA SER A 55 -22.41 18.33 0.71
C SER A 55 -23.49 17.25 0.82
N TYR A 56 -23.19 16.14 1.49
CA TYR A 56 -24.14 15.04 1.69
C TYR A 56 -24.61 14.93 3.15
N TYR A 57 -23.69 14.97 4.09
CA TYR A 57 -23.98 14.94 5.52
C TYR A 57 -23.53 16.26 6.14
N SER A 58 -24.29 16.80 7.08
CA SER A 58 -23.92 18.04 7.78
C SER A 58 -24.26 17.95 9.26
N TYR A 59 -23.54 18.71 10.08
CA TYR A 59 -23.76 18.79 11.51
C TYR A 59 -23.63 20.23 12.01
N ASP A 60 -24.22 20.49 13.16
CA ASP A 60 -24.14 21.74 13.90
C ASP A 60 -24.06 21.38 15.39
N LEU A 61 -22.91 21.61 16.01
CA LEU A 61 -22.68 21.28 17.43
C LEU A 61 -23.33 22.29 18.37
N GLN A 62 -23.58 23.52 17.91
CA GLN A 62 -24.23 24.55 18.71
C GLN A 62 -25.71 24.20 18.91
N THR A 63 -26.39 23.76 17.85
CA THR A 63 -27.79 23.31 17.92
C THR A 63 -27.91 21.83 18.31
N GLN A 64 -26.80 21.07 18.27
CA GLN A 64 -26.76 19.62 18.42
C GLN A 64 -27.65 18.92 17.40
N GLU A 65 -27.60 19.38 16.15
CA GLU A 65 -28.38 18.86 15.05
C GLU A 65 -27.49 18.31 13.93
N TYR A 66 -28.04 17.44 13.11
CA TYR A 66 -27.40 16.97 11.90
C TYR A 66 -28.40 16.79 10.77
N ARG A 67 -27.87 16.71 9.55
CA ARG A 67 -28.64 16.57 8.32
C ARG A 67 -28.15 15.39 7.50
N LEU A 68 -29.10 14.59 7.02
CA LEU A 68 -28.88 13.43 6.16
C LEU A 68 -29.21 13.75 4.70
N PRO A 69 -28.57 13.08 3.73
CA PRO A 69 -28.80 13.31 2.31
C PRO A 69 -30.09 12.68 1.75
N THR A 70 -30.84 11.92 2.55
CA THR A 70 -31.99 11.11 2.11
C THR A 70 -33.35 11.51 2.72
N PHE A 71 -33.36 12.32 3.80
CA PHE A 71 -34.59 12.68 4.53
C PHE A 71 -34.93 14.17 4.40
N ASN A 72 -35.75 14.55 3.41
CA ASN A 72 -36.37 15.89 3.22
C ASN A 72 -35.46 17.12 3.50
N ASN A 73 -34.13 16.96 3.49
CA ASN A 73 -33.16 17.95 3.97
C ASN A 73 -33.38 18.52 5.38
N ARG A 74 -34.06 17.79 6.28
CA ARG A 74 -34.36 18.33 7.61
C ARG A 74 -33.19 18.13 8.58
N TRP A 75 -32.91 19.18 9.36
CA TRP A 75 -32.07 19.08 10.56
C TRP A 75 -32.78 18.22 11.61
N THR A 76 -32.03 17.36 12.27
CA THR A 76 -32.54 16.44 13.29
C THR A 76 -31.64 16.49 14.52
N GLY A 77 -32.24 16.52 15.72
CA GLY A 77 -31.51 16.52 16.97
C GLY A 77 -30.68 15.25 17.17
N MET A 78 -29.45 15.40 17.66
CA MET A 78 -28.55 14.30 18.02
C MET A 78 -29.06 13.47 19.21
N LYS A 79 -29.99 14.02 20.03
CA LYS A 79 -30.49 13.40 21.27
C LYS A 79 -31.80 12.62 21.14
N ASP A 80 -32.42 12.60 19.96
CA ASP A 80 -33.82 12.20 19.84
C ASP A 80 -34.09 10.69 19.73
N VAL A 81 -33.08 9.81 19.56
CA VAL A 81 -33.29 8.36 19.35
C VAL A 81 -32.12 7.49 19.86
N TYR A 82 -32.43 6.30 20.41
CA TYR A 82 -31.46 5.34 20.98
C TYR A 82 -30.40 4.77 20.00
N ASP A 83 -30.65 4.79 18.68
CA ASP A 83 -29.82 4.16 17.63
C ASP A 83 -28.99 5.17 16.79
N ARG A 84 -28.62 6.32 17.36
CA ARG A 84 -27.97 7.43 16.63
C ARG A 84 -26.64 7.85 17.26
N PRO A 85 -25.72 8.44 16.47
CA PRO A 85 -24.41 8.85 16.94
C PRO A 85 -24.49 9.87 18.09
N LYS A 86 -23.73 9.60 19.16
CA LYS A 86 -23.75 10.36 20.44
C LYS A 86 -22.62 11.36 20.55
N SER A 87 -21.70 11.37 19.58
CA SER A 87 -20.58 12.30 19.47
C SER A 87 -20.35 12.70 18.00
N LEU A 88 -19.61 13.78 17.76
CA LEU A 88 -19.21 14.18 16.41
C LEU A 88 -18.45 13.05 15.70
N ASN A 89 -17.55 12.38 16.40
CA ASN A 89 -16.76 11.30 15.82
C ASN A 89 -17.64 10.11 15.41
N GLU A 90 -18.58 9.70 16.28
CA GLU A 90 -19.56 8.68 15.91
C GLU A 90 -20.42 9.11 14.71
N PHE A 91 -20.75 10.40 14.60
CA PHE A 91 -21.51 10.93 13.47
C PHE A 91 -20.70 10.87 12.17
N LYS A 92 -19.42 11.28 12.19
CA LYS A 92 -18.54 11.21 11.02
C LYS A 92 -18.39 9.76 10.52
N ILE A 93 -18.14 8.81 11.44
CA ILE A 93 -18.07 7.38 11.13
C ILE A 93 -19.38 6.86 10.53
N TYR A 94 -20.51 7.23 11.14
CA TYR A 94 -21.84 6.86 10.65
C TYR A 94 -22.10 7.41 9.23
N ALA A 95 -21.78 8.68 8.99
CA ALA A 95 -22.00 9.35 7.71
C ALA A 95 -21.21 8.69 6.58
N GLU A 96 -19.91 8.45 6.79
CA GLU A 96 -19.05 7.79 5.79
C GLU A 96 -19.52 6.35 5.50
N LYS A 97 -19.92 5.60 6.54
CA LYS A 97 -20.47 4.25 6.38
C LYS A 97 -21.79 4.25 5.60
N SER A 98 -22.73 5.10 6.02
CA SER A 98 -24.06 5.20 5.42
C SER A 98 -24.01 5.63 3.95
N LEU A 99 -23.09 6.55 3.62
CA LEU A 99 -22.84 6.98 2.24
C LEU A 99 -22.44 5.80 1.34
N LYS A 100 -21.50 4.97 1.79
CA LYS A 100 -21.06 3.77 1.05
C LYS A 100 -22.16 2.74 0.88
N GLU A 101 -22.85 2.40 1.96
CA GLU A 101 -23.90 1.37 1.94
C GLU A 101 -25.07 1.77 1.04
N SER A 102 -25.36 3.07 0.93
CA SER A 102 -26.46 3.60 0.12
C SER A 102 -26.03 4.02 -1.30
N ALA A 103 -24.74 3.92 -1.66
CA ALA A 103 -24.19 4.32 -2.97
C ALA A 103 -24.84 3.57 -4.14
N LEU A 104 -25.16 2.28 -3.97
CA LEU A 104 -25.83 1.46 -5.00
C LEU A 104 -27.21 2.03 -5.39
N GLN A 105 -27.98 2.45 -4.39
CA GLN A 105 -29.34 2.98 -4.59
C GLN A 105 -29.31 4.42 -5.11
N ASN A 106 -28.29 5.19 -4.75
CA ASN A 106 -28.09 6.59 -5.14
C ASN A 106 -29.34 7.48 -4.93
N ASN A 107 -30.07 7.24 -3.84
CA ASN A 107 -31.26 8.00 -3.45
C ASN A 107 -30.90 9.26 -2.64
N PHE A 108 -29.77 9.88 -2.96
CA PHE A 108 -29.26 11.07 -2.31
C PHE A 108 -29.77 12.35 -2.98
N SER A 109 -29.81 13.45 -2.23
CA SER A 109 -30.06 14.78 -2.75
C SER A 109 -28.97 15.76 -2.25
N PRO A 110 -27.99 16.13 -3.12
CA PRO A 110 -27.87 15.80 -4.54
C PRO A 110 -27.54 14.32 -4.78
N LYS A 111 -27.78 13.83 -6.00
CA LYS A 111 -27.37 12.47 -6.40
C LYS A 111 -25.86 12.42 -6.62
N LEU A 112 -25.25 11.28 -6.31
CA LEU A 112 -23.87 10.98 -6.70
C LEU A 112 -23.74 11.00 -8.22
N SER A 113 -22.64 11.56 -8.71
CA SER A 113 -22.22 11.37 -10.09
C SER A 113 -21.87 9.90 -10.35
N GLU A 114 -21.80 9.51 -11.64
CA GLU A 114 -21.45 8.13 -11.99
C GLU A 114 -20.02 7.79 -11.52
N ASP A 115 -19.09 8.75 -11.58
CA ASP A 115 -17.71 8.59 -11.11
C ASP A 115 -17.63 8.48 -9.59
N GLU A 116 -18.38 9.30 -8.84
CA GLU A 116 -18.44 9.22 -7.38
C GLU A 116 -19.04 7.89 -6.93
N LYS A 117 -20.10 7.43 -7.59
CA LYS A 117 -20.72 6.14 -7.33
C LYS A 117 -19.76 4.99 -7.60
N ASN A 118 -19.12 4.96 -8.78
CA ASN A 118 -18.18 3.90 -9.13
C ASN A 118 -16.95 3.92 -8.23
N GLY A 119 -16.45 5.10 -7.84
CA GLY A 119 -15.38 5.25 -6.86
C GLY A 119 -15.75 4.63 -5.50
N LEU A 120 -16.96 4.91 -4.98
CA LEU A 120 -17.44 4.30 -3.73
C LEU A 120 -17.59 2.78 -3.84
N LEU A 121 -18.14 2.25 -4.94
CA LEU A 121 -18.32 0.81 -5.14
C LEU A 121 -16.99 0.06 -5.27
N ASN A 122 -16.07 0.59 -6.08
CA ASN A 122 -14.73 0.02 -6.23
C ASN A 122 -13.97 0.05 -4.91
N TYR A 123 -14.09 1.13 -4.12
CA TYR A 123 -13.49 1.21 -2.81
C TYR A 123 -14.05 0.18 -1.83
N ILE A 124 -15.36 -0.10 -1.87
CA ILE A 124 -15.99 -1.16 -1.07
C ILE A 124 -15.42 -2.53 -1.45
N ASP A 125 -15.34 -2.84 -2.73
CA ASP A 125 -14.80 -4.13 -3.20
C ASP A 125 -13.30 -4.26 -2.91
N PHE A 126 -12.52 -3.20 -3.17
CA PHE A 126 -11.09 -3.15 -2.87
C PHE A 126 -10.80 -3.31 -1.38
N LYS A 127 -11.53 -2.60 -0.50
CA LYS A 127 -11.38 -2.76 0.95
C LYS A 127 -11.80 -4.14 1.41
N LYS A 128 -12.76 -4.78 0.75
CA LYS A 128 -13.17 -6.16 1.04
C LYS A 128 -12.10 -7.17 0.64
N GLU A 129 -11.47 -6.99 -0.52
CA GLU A 129 -10.38 -7.87 -1.00
C GLU A 129 -9.09 -7.72 -0.19
N ASN A 130 -8.79 -6.52 0.30
CA ASN A 130 -7.59 -6.23 1.08
C ASN A 130 -7.82 -6.23 2.59
N LYS A 131 -9.00 -6.65 3.06
CA LYS A 131 -9.33 -6.64 4.48
C LYS A 131 -8.44 -7.63 5.23
N PHE A 132 -7.74 -7.14 6.25
CA PHE A 132 -7.08 -7.99 7.23
C PHE A 132 -7.90 -8.02 8.51
N ILE A 133 -8.10 -9.22 9.06
CA ILE A 133 -8.68 -9.44 10.38
C ILE A 133 -7.71 -10.32 11.14
N LEU A 134 -7.21 -9.81 12.27
CA LEU A 134 -6.45 -10.62 13.21
C LEU A 134 -7.41 -11.66 13.81
N GLU A 135 -7.08 -12.94 13.64
CA GLU A 135 -7.85 -14.00 14.26
C GLU A 135 -7.91 -13.82 15.78
N ASN A 136 -9.06 -14.15 16.38
CA ASN A 136 -9.23 -14.08 17.82
C ASN A 136 -8.12 -14.89 18.52
N LEU A 137 -7.34 -14.19 19.35
CA LEU A 137 -6.23 -14.74 20.12
C LEU A 137 -6.71 -15.54 21.34
N ASN A 138 -8.00 -15.50 21.69
CA ASN A 138 -8.57 -16.16 22.87
C ASN A 138 -7.88 -15.76 24.19
N ILE A 139 -7.50 -14.49 24.31
CA ILE A 139 -6.89 -13.94 25.53
C ILE A 139 -7.95 -13.83 26.61
N THR A 140 -7.70 -14.45 27.77
CA THR A 140 -8.62 -14.47 28.90
C THR A 140 -8.64 -13.14 29.64
N GLU A 141 -9.75 -12.84 30.33
CA GLU A 141 -9.87 -11.66 31.20
C GLU A 141 -8.78 -11.65 32.28
N LYS A 142 -8.41 -12.83 32.81
CA LYS A 142 -7.30 -12.98 33.75
C LYS A 142 -5.95 -12.58 33.15
N GLN A 143 -5.66 -12.96 31.90
CA GLN A 143 -4.44 -12.54 31.21
C GLN A 143 -4.42 -11.02 30.99
N ARG A 144 -5.55 -10.41 30.57
CA ARG A 144 -5.65 -8.94 30.42
C ARG A 144 -5.43 -8.20 31.73
N MET A 145 -6.07 -8.65 32.81
CA MET A 145 -5.88 -8.08 34.15
C MET A 145 -4.43 -8.22 34.64
N SER A 146 -3.77 -9.33 34.30
CA SER A 146 -2.38 -9.58 34.70
C SER A 146 -1.40 -8.71 33.93
N TYR A 147 -1.63 -8.49 32.64
CA TYR A 147 -0.80 -7.62 31.80
C TYR A 147 -0.92 -6.14 32.23
N SER A 148 -2.13 -5.63 32.39
CA SER A 148 -2.38 -4.24 32.82
C SER A 148 -1.75 -3.93 34.19
N LYS A 149 -1.78 -4.87 35.15
CA LYS A 149 -1.16 -4.66 36.47
C LYS A 149 0.37 -4.64 36.46
N ASN A 150 1.00 -5.25 35.45
CA ASN A 150 2.45 -5.30 35.32
C ASN A 150 3.02 -3.96 34.80
N GLU A 151 2.31 -3.32 33.87
CA GLU A 151 2.62 -1.94 33.41
C GLU A 151 2.61 -0.92 34.57
N ASP A 152 1.71 -1.10 35.54
CA ASP A 152 1.53 -0.20 36.70
C ASP A 152 2.50 -0.46 37.89
N PHE A 153 3.60 -1.21 37.70
CA PHE A 153 4.62 -1.51 38.71
C PHE A 153 4.12 -2.17 40.02
N LEU A 154 2.96 -2.83 40.03
CA LEU A 154 2.45 -3.56 41.20
C LEU A 154 2.74 -5.06 41.03
N LYS A 155 3.49 -5.62 42.00
CA LYS A 155 4.01 -7.00 42.01
C LYS A 155 3.04 -8.08 41.49
N VAL A 156 3.68 -8.99 40.73
CA VAL A 156 3.16 -10.10 39.93
C VAL A 156 2.40 -11.15 40.75
N ASP A 157 1.15 -11.42 40.37
CA ASP A 157 0.53 -12.73 40.54
C ASP A 157 -0.48 -12.97 39.40
N GLY A 158 0.03 -13.45 38.26
CA GLY A 158 -0.79 -13.76 37.10
C GLY A 158 0.04 -14.05 35.85
N ASP A 159 -0.25 -15.16 35.19
CA ASP A 159 0.34 -15.53 33.90
C ASP A 159 -0.37 -14.76 32.77
N TYR A 160 0.34 -13.81 32.16
CA TYR A 160 -0.09 -13.09 30.94
C TYR A 160 0.66 -13.60 29.70
N THR A 161 1.36 -14.72 29.79
CA THR A 161 2.12 -15.26 28.66
C THR A 161 1.17 -15.63 27.52
N LEU A 162 1.54 -15.19 26.33
CA LEU A 162 0.95 -15.66 25.09
C LEU A 162 1.67 -16.94 24.66
N THR A 163 0.88 -17.95 24.32
CA THR A 163 1.38 -19.17 23.71
C THR A 163 2.01 -18.87 22.35
N SER A 164 2.90 -19.73 21.87
CA SER A 164 3.49 -19.59 20.53
C SER A 164 2.43 -19.49 19.43
N LYS A 165 1.34 -20.27 19.52
CA LYS A 165 0.21 -20.20 18.59
C LYS A 165 -0.48 -18.84 18.57
N GLN A 166 -0.59 -18.18 19.71
CA GLN A 166 -1.16 -16.83 19.78
C GLN A 166 -0.20 -15.81 19.17
N LEU A 167 1.10 -15.95 19.42
CA LEU A 167 2.13 -15.08 18.85
C LEU A 167 2.28 -15.23 17.33
N GLU A 168 2.02 -16.40 16.78
CA GLU A 168 2.04 -16.69 15.33
C GLU A 168 0.88 -16.06 14.56
N LYS A 169 -0.26 -15.85 15.22
CA LYS A 169 -1.39 -15.14 14.61
C LYS A 169 -1.10 -13.66 14.45
N ILE A 170 -0.20 -13.11 15.27
CA ILE A 170 0.17 -11.70 15.27
C ILE A 170 1.27 -11.48 14.24
N PRO A 171 1.13 -10.48 13.35
CA PRO A 171 2.13 -10.24 12.32
C PRO A 171 3.51 -9.91 12.89
N ASP A 172 4.53 -10.20 12.10
CA ASP A 172 5.93 -9.90 12.40
C ASP A 172 6.35 -8.52 11.88
N THR A 173 5.63 -8.00 10.90
CA THR A 173 5.76 -6.62 10.45
C THR A 173 4.38 -6.00 10.38
N LEU A 174 4.24 -4.80 10.94
CA LEU A 174 3.02 -4.00 10.96
C LEU A 174 3.33 -2.60 10.44
N ASP A 175 2.73 -2.22 9.32
CA ASP A 175 2.91 -0.93 8.64
C ASP A 175 4.38 -0.56 8.42
N GLY A 176 5.20 -1.56 8.05
CA GLY A 176 6.64 -1.40 7.84
C GLY A 176 7.50 -1.57 9.10
N HIS A 177 6.90 -1.63 10.29
CA HIS A 177 7.61 -1.84 11.56
C HIS A 177 7.77 -3.32 11.86
N THR A 178 9.01 -3.79 11.99
CA THR A 178 9.28 -5.13 12.53
C THR A 178 8.89 -5.17 14.00
N LEU A 179 7.98 -6.09 14.35
CA LEU A 179 7.50 -6.25 15.71
C LEU A 179 8.45 -7.14 16.51
N SER A 180 8.98 -6.60 17.60
CA SER A 180 9.64 -7.37 18.65
C SER A 180 8.63 -8.27 19.37
N LYS A 181 9.14 -9.20 20.19
CA LYS A 181 8.27 -10.01 21.06
C LYS A 181 7.41 -9.12 21.97
N ASN A 182 7.94 -8.01 22.48
CA ASN A 182 7.19 -7.11 23.34
C ASN A 182 6.08 -6.38 22.57
N ASP A 183 6.40 -5.90 21.36
CA ASP A 183 5.42 -5.22 20.50
C ASP A 183 4.24 -6.14 20.16
N LYS A 184 4.51 -7.43 19.93
CA LYS A 184 3.44 -8.42 19.73
C LYS A 184 2.56 -8.57 20.97
N TYR A 185 3.13 -8.52 22.17
CA TYR A 185 2.35 -8.55 23.41
C TYR A 185 1.49 -7.30 23.54
N GLU A 186 2.07 -6.11 23.36
CA GLU A 186 1.37 -4.82 23.40
C GLU A 186 0.15 -4.81 22.44
N LEU A 187 0.38 -5.19 21.17
CA LEU A 187 -0.70 -5.28 20.18
C LEU A 187 -1.77 -6.33 20.56
N ALA A 188 -1.36 -7.49 21.07
CA ALA A 188 -2.29 -8.55 21.49
C ALA A 188 -3.19 -8.12 22.66
N PHE A 189 -2.63 -7.39 23.60
CA PHE A 189 -3.35 -6.92 24.78
C PHE A 189 -4.15 -5.65 24.54
N GLY A 190 -3.91 -4.96 23.42
CA GLY A 190 -4.86 -4.05 22.79
C GLY A 190 -4.25 -2.78 22.24
N PHE A 191 -3.04 -2.41 22.64
CA PHE A 191 -2.45 -1.12 22.29
C PHE A 191 -0.93 -1.24 22.17
N LEU A 192 -0.41 -0.89 21.00
CA LEU A 192 1.02 -0.83 20.69
C LEU A 192 1.40 0.61 20.34
N GLU A 193 2.37 1.18 21.05
CA GLU A 193 2.85 2.55 20.81
C GLU A 193 4.25 2.54 20.18
N LYS A 194 4.41 3.27 19.07
CA LYS A 194 5.71 3.54 18.44
C LYS A 194 6.09 5.00 18.68
N GLN A 195 6.54 5.28 19.91
CA GLN A 195 6.85 6.64 20.39
C GLN A 195 7.83 7.41 19.50
N GLN A 196 8.81 6.73 18.90
CA GLN A 196 9.78 7.38 18.00
C GLN A 196 9.14 7.89 16.69
N ASN A 197 7.94 7.41 16.36
CA ASN A 197 7.24 7.69 15.12
C ASN A 197 5.94 8.50 15.33
N GLY A 198 5.49 8.68 16.57
CA GLY A 198 4.20 9.30 16.86
C GLY A 198 3.01 8.47 16.37
N GLU A 199 3.16 7.16 16.34
CA GLU A 199 2.15 6.22 15.84
C GLU A 199 1.69 5.29 16.95
N SER A 200 0.41 4.93 16.95
CA SER A 200 -0.14 3.88 17.81
C SER A 200 -1.07 2.95 17.04
N TYR A 201 -1.19 1.72 17.53
CA TYR A 201 -1.93 0.65 16.89
C TYR A 201 -2.85 -0.01 17.91
N GLU A 202 -4.16 0.05 17.68
CA GLU A 202 -5.17 -0.53 18.54
C GLU A 202 -5.81 -1.77 17.88
N LEU A 203 -5.85 -2.88 18.61
CA LEU A 203 -6.58 -4.08 18.17
C LEU A 203 -8.05 -3.98 18.59
N LEU A 204 -8.93 -3.79 17.61
CA LEU A 204 -10.36 -3.66 17.82
C LEU A 204 -11.04 -5.00 18.11
N GLN A 205 -12.22 -4.97 18.72
CA GLN A 205 -12.98 -6.18 19.09
C GLN A 205 -13.33 -7.08 17.90
N ASN A 206 -13.46 -6.50 16.71
CA ASN A 206 -13.75 -7.21 15.47
C ASN A 206 -12.49 -7.80 14.80
N GLY A 207 -11.31 -7.63 15.40
CA GLY A 207 -10.01 -8.09 14.90
C GLY A 207 -9.34 -7.15 13.90
N GLU A 208 -9.93 -6.00 13.58
CA GLU A 208 -9.24 -4.96 12.79
C GLU A 208 -8.16 -4.28 13.63
N ILE A 209 -7.11 -3.80 12.97
CA ILE A 209 -6.05 -3.03 13.62
C ILE A 209 -6.16 -1.58 13.16
N LEU A 210 -6.42 -0.68 14.10
CA LEU A 210 -6.53 0.76 13.88
C LEU A 210 -5.18 1.42 14.13
N LYS A 211 -4.59 2.01 13.10
CA LYS A 211 -3.45 2.93 13.23
C LYS A 211 -3.96 4.34 13.54
N THR A 212 -3.36 4.97 14.53
CA THR A 212 -3.45 6.41 14.79
C THR A 212 -2.07 7.03 14.56
N TYR A 213 -2.00 8.14 13.84
CA TYR A 213 -0.74 8.83 13.51
C TYR A 213 -0.96 10.32 13.33
N LEU A 214 0.11 11.10 13.23
CA LEU A 214 0.05 12.51 12.86
C LEU A 214 0.28 12.64 11.35
N ASP A 215 -0.59 13.36 10.65
CA ASP A 215 -0.41 13.69 9.24
C ASP A 215 0.60 14.85 9.04
N GLU A 216 0.75 15.29 7.79
CA GLU A 216 1.70 16.34 7.40
C GLU A 216 1.41 17.68 8.11
N ASP A 217 0.16 17.92 8.50
CA ASP A 217 -0.29 19.12 9.22
C ASP A 217 -0.27 18.92 10.75
N SER A 218 0.33 17.82 11.22
CA SER A 218 0.40 17.44 12.64
C SER A 218 -0.97 17.21 13.28
N LEU A 219 -1.98 16.84 12.50
CA LEU A 219 -3.30 16.48 12.99
C LEU A 219 -3.42 14.95 13.21
N PRO A 220 -4.19 14.52 14.23
CA PRO A 220 -4.46 13.10 14.43
C PRO A 220 -5.27 12.52 13.27
N SER A 221 -4.67 11.53 12.61
CA SER A 221 -5.21 10.79 11.47
C SER A 221 -5.33 9.30 11.79
N TYR A 222 -6.28 8.62 11.14
CA TYR A 222 -6.66 7.24 11.46
C TYR A 222 -6.72 6.35 10.21
N LYS A 223 -6.19 5.13 10.29
CA LYS A 223 -6.20 4.14 9.20
C LYS A 223 -6.44 2.73 9.74
N ILE A 224 -7.43 2.02 9.20
CA ILE A 224 -7.53 0.56 9.40
C ILE A 224 -6.50 -0.13 8.50
N LEU A 225 -5.64 -0.94 9.10
CA LEU A 225 -4.61 -1.68 8.39
C LEU A 225 -5.19 -2.82 7.55
N THR A 226 -4.51 -3.09 6.44
CA THR A 226 -4.90 -4.03 5.40
C THR A 226 -3.84 -5.13 5.24
N VAL A 227 -4.13 -6.13 4.41
CA VAL A 227 -3.17 -7.20 4.08
C VAL A 227 -1.85 -6.68 3.50
N ASN A 228 -1.85 -5.49 2.89
CA ASN A 228 -0.65 -4.89 2.31
C ASN A 228 0.28 -4.27 3.36
N ASP A 229 -0.26 -3.98 4.55
CA ASP A 229 0.47 -3.33 5.65
C ASP A 229 1.13 -4.38 6.57
N ILE A 230 0.98 -5.67 6.28
CA ILE A 230 1.21 -6.76 7.25
C ILE A 230 2.13 -7.83 6.63
N LYS A 231 3.11 -8.31 7.40
CA LYS A 231 3.96 -9.46 7.00
C LYS A 231 4.13 -10.45 8.15
N PHE A 232 4.23 -11.74 7.81
CA PHE A 232 4.53 -12.83 8.73
C PHE A 232 5.93 -13.43 8.44
N ASN A 233 6.68 -13.78 9.49
CA ASN A 233 8.06 -14.26 9.49
C ASN A 233 8.13 -15.73 9.94
N ASN A 234 8.14 -16.64 8.98
CA ASN A 234 7.92 -18.06 9.27
C ASN A 234 9.10 -18.95 8.85
N GLN A 235 10.32 -18.41 8.72
CA GLN A 235 11.55 -19.19 8.55
C GLN A 235 12.32 -19.38 9.88
N ASN A 236 11.67 -19.25 11.04
CA ASN A 236 12.34 -19.50 12.31
C ASN A 236 12.66 -21.00 12.44
N ILE A 237 13.95 -21.34 12.36
CA ILE A 237 14.46 -22.71 12.40
C ILE A 237 13.92 -23.44 13.63
N GLU A 238 13.87 -22.79 14.79
CA GLU A 238 13.29 -23.38 16.01
C GLU A 238 11.79 -23.69 15.86
N ILE A 239 11.01 -22.85 15.18
CA ILE A 239 9.56 -23.07 14.98
C ILE A 239 9.33 -24.24 14.02
N MET A 240 10.10 -24.31 12.93
CA MET A 240 9.95 -25.36 11.91
C MET A 240 10.46 -26.72 12.37
N GLU A 241 11.33 -26.77 13.37
CA GLU A 241 11.98 -27.99 13.86
C GLU A 241 11.42 -28.52 15.20
N THR A 242 10.93 -27.65 16.10
CA THR A 242 10.65 -28.05 17.50
C THR A 242 9.19 -27.96 17.93
N GLN A 243 8.33 -27.26 17.20
CA GLN A 243 6.94 -27.10 17.60
C GLN A 243 6.03 -28.25 17.11
N LYS A 244 5.55 -29.08 18.05
CA LYS A 244 4.60 -30.18 17.79
C LYS A 244 3.28 -29.75 17.10
N ASP A 245 2.92 -28.48 17.18
CA ASP A 245 1.65 -27.95 16.69
C ASP A 245 1.77 -26.98 15.50
N PHE A 246 2.97 -26.78 14.95
CA PHE A 246 3.19 -25.95 13.76
C PHE A 246 2.70 -26.67 12.50
N ASP A 247 1.69 -26.12 11.83
CA ASP A 247 1.23 -26.63 10.54
C ASP A 247 2.16 -26.19 9.40
N GLN A 248 3.30 -26.87 9.31
CA GLN A 248 4.32 -26.64 8.28
C GLN A 248 3.75 -26.72 6.85
N VAL A 249 2.74 -27.57 6.62
CA VAL A 249 2.12 -27.71 5.31
C VAL A 249 1.32 -26.46 4.97
N LYS A 250 0.44 -26.01 5.87
CA LYS A 250 -0.32 -24.77 5.68
C LYS A 250 0.61 -23.60 5.46
N TYR A 251 1.67 -23.50 6.27
CA TYR A 251 2.65 -22.44 6.15
C TYR A 251 3.30 -22.40 4.75
N LEU A 252 3.81 -23.52 4.26
CA LEU A 252 4.49 -23.55 2.95
C LEU A 252 3.50 -23.27 1.81
N LYS A 253 2.22 -23.65 1.95
CA LYS A 253 1.16 -23.25 1.01
C LYS A 253 0.95 -21.75 1.01
N ASP A 254 0.82 -21.13 2.19
CA ASP A 254 0.68 -19.68 2.33
C ASP A 254 1.91 -18.93 1.78
N GLN A 255 3.12 -19.44 2.04
CA GLN A 255 4.34 -18.86 1.48
C GLN A 255 4.34 -18.88 -0.06
N MET A 256 3.93 -20.00 -0.67
CA MET A 256 3.82 -20.12 -2.12
C MET A 256 2.75 -19.19 -2.70
N LYS A 257 1.62 -19.05 -1.99
CA LYS A 257 0.54 -18.10 -2.32
C LYS A 257 1.05 -16.66 -2.32
N TYR A 258 1.65 -16.20 -1.22
CA TYR A 258 2.09 -14.81 -1.07
C TYR A 258 3.29 -14.45 -1.97
N LEU A 259 4.12 -15.44 -2.33
CA LEU A 259 5.12 -15.26 -3.38
C LEU A 259 4.52 -15.26 -4.80
N GLY A 260 3.21 -15.50 -4.95
CA GLY A 260 2.50 -15.37 -6.21
C GLY A 260 2.56 -16.60 -7.12
N PHE A 261 2.88 -17.78 -6.59
CA PHE A 261 2.85 -19.05 -7.31
C PHE A 261 1.44 -19.67 -7.39
N GLY A 262 0.51 -19.16 -6.59
CA GLY A 262 -0.90 -19.59 -6.58
C GLY A 262 -1.22 -20.63 -5.51
N GLU A 263 -2.46 -21.11 -5.55
CA GLU A 263 -3.05 -22.05 -4.58
C GLU A 263 -3.65 -23.28 -5.27
N ASP A 264 -3.14 -23.63 -6.45
CA ASP A 264 -3.72 -24.72 -7.24
C ASP A 264 -3.57 -26.08 -6.54
N GLU A 265 -4.58 -26.93 -6.72
CA GLU A 265 -4.68 -28.21 -6.00
C GLU A 265 -3.50 -29.13 -6.32
N LYS A 266 -2.98 -29.09 -7.56
CA LYS A 266 -1.84 -29.90 -7.98
C LYS A 266 -0.57 -29.46 -7.25
N LEU A 267 -0.30 -28.17 -7.20
CA LEU A 267 0.83 -27.56 -6.50
C LEU A 267 0.82 -27.92 -5.01
N HIS A 268 -0.34 -27.85 -4.36
CA HIS A 268 -0.53 -28.27 -2.98
C HIS A 268 -0.28 -29.77 -2.76
N LYS A 269 -0.75 -30.63 -3.68
CA LYS A 269 -0.48 -32.08 -3.62
C LYS A 269 0.98 -32.41 -3.82
N ASP A 270 1.66 -31.73 -4.76
CA ASP A 270 3.08 -31.91 -5.03
C ASP A 270 3.94 -31.51 -3.82
N LEU A 271 3.56 -30.42 -3.12
CA LEU A 271 4.16 -30.01 -1.85
C LEU A 271 4.01 -31.07 -0.77
N GLU A 272 2.78 -31.53 -0.52
CA GLU A 272 2.53 -32.57 0.49
C GLU A 272 3.29 -33.87 0.19
N LYS A 273 3.37 -34.26 -1.08
CA LYS A 273 4.16 -35.41 -1.53
C LYS A 273 5.65 -35.18 -1.28
N GLY A 274 6.17 -33.99 -1.57
CA GLY A 274 7.54 -33.59 -1.28
C GLY A 274 7.87 -33.68 0.21
N ILE A 275 7.01 -33.13 1.06
CA ILE A 275 7.13 -33.17 2.54
C ILE A 275 7.11 -34.61 3.07
N LYS A 276 6.22 -35.48 2.56
CA LYS A 276 6.14 -36.89 2.98
C LYS A 276 7.26 -37.77 2.41
N GLY A 277 7.95 -37.31 1.36
CA GLY A 277 9.02 -38.06 0.70
C GLY A 277 10.27 -38.27 1.56
N LYS A 278 11.14 -39.21 1.19
CA LYS A 278 12.41 -39.47 1.90
C LYS A 278 13.57 -38.56 1.46
N ALA A 279 13.42 -37.86 0.34
CA ALA A 279 14.49 -37.03 -0.21
C ALA A 279 14.72 -35.79 0.67
N GLN A 280 15.99 -35.48 0.96
CA GLN A 280 16.38 -34.29 1.72
C GLN A 280 16.18 -33.00 0.95
N GLN A 281 16.04 -33.08 -0.38
CA GLN A 281 15.71 -31.96 -1.25
C GLN A 281 14.65 -32.41 -2.24
N PHE A 282 13.72 -31.52 -2.58
CA PHE A 282 12.72 -31.77 -3.60
C PHE A 282 12.37 -30.48 -4.33
N GLU A 283 11.83 -30.62 -5.54
CA GLU A 283 11.44 -29.50 -6.38
C GLU A 283 9.97 -29.61 -6.77
N ILE A 284 9.32 -28.46 -6.87
CA ILE A 284 7.95 -28.34 -7.39
C ILE A 284 7.98 -27.42 -8.61
N LYS A 285 7.33 -27.85 -9.69
CA LYS A 285 7.28 -27.09 -10.94
C LYS A 285 5.91 -26.47 -11.12
N THR A 286 5.88 -25.20 -11.49
CA THR A 286 4.67 -24.45 -11.84
C THR A 286 4.98 -23.47 -12.97
N SER A 287 3.98 -22.83 -13.54
CA SER A 287 4.14 -21.84 -14.61
C SER A 287 3.31 -20.59 -14.30
N SER A 288 3.53 -19.53 -15.07
CA SER A 288 2.77 -18.29 -14.97
C SER A 288 2.28 -17.81 -16.32
N ASP A 289 1.06 -17.29 -16.31
CA ASP A 289 0.38 -16.61 -17.42
C ASP A 289 0.62 -15.08 -17.40
N LYS A 290 1.40 -14.58 -16.44
CA LYS A 290 1.60 -13.14 -16.22
C LYS A 290 2.72 -12.53 -17.07
N ALA A 291 3.31 -13.28 -18.00
CA ALA A 291 4.30 -12.77 -18.94
C ALA A 291 3.63 -11.98 -20.08
N LEU A 292 4.43 -11.26 -20.86
CA LEU A 292 3.97 -10.67 -22.12
C LEU A 292 3.43 -11.75 -23.07
N PRO A 293 2.52 -11.38 -24.00
CA PRO A 293 2.06 -12.30 -25.03
C PRO A 293 3.22 -13.02 -25.71
N GLU A 294 3.02 -14.30 -26.01
CA GLU A 294 4.02 -15.20 -26.62
C GLU A 294 5.20 -15.63 -25.73
N ASN A 295 5.44 -14.97 -24.59
CA ASN A 295 6.38 -15.45 -23.59
C ASN A 295 5.74 -16.53 -22.72
N LYS A 296 6.52 -17.54 -22.36
CA LYS A 296 6.15 -18.55 -21.36
C LYS A 296 7.14 -18.49 -20.21
N VAL A 297 6.63 -18.58 -18.99
CA VAL A 297 7.47 -18.60 -17.80
C VAL A 297 7.19 -19.84 -16.97
N ASP A 298 8.24 -20.61 -16.76
CA ASP A 298 8.26 -21.80 -15.89
C ASP A 298 9.06 -21.50 -14.62
N PHE A 299 8.56 -21.99 -13.49
CA PHE A 299 9.20 -21.91 -12.20
C PHE A 299 9.54 -23.30 -11.67
N THR A 300 10.71 -23.41 -11.05
CA THR A 300 11.13 -24.58 -10.28
C THR A 300 11.44 -24.13 -8.85
N LEU A 301 10.50 -24.38 -7.93
CA LEU A 301 10.60 -24.10 -6.50
C LEU A 301 11.48 -25.15 -5.84
N LYS A 302 12.51 -24.74 -5.10
CA LYS A 302 13.53 -25.63 -4.51
C LYS A 302 13.38 -25.68 -2.99
N PHE A 303 13.05 -26.88 -2.50
CA PHE A 303 12.87 -27.14 -1.08
C PHE A 303 13.99 -28.01 -0.53
N SER A 304 14.32 -27.81 0.74
CA SER A 304 15.16 -28.74 1.51
C SER A 304 14.50 -29.09 2.82
N LYS A 305 14.90 -30.25 3.36
CA LYS A 305 14.56 -30.68 4.70
C LYS A 305 15.78 -30.59 5.60
N SER A 306 15.58 -30.20 6.84
CA SER A 306 16.61 -30.29 7.87
C SER A 306 16.57 -31.67 8.54
N ASP A 307 17.66 -32.00 9.25
CA ASP A 307 17.78 -33.27 9.98
C ASP A 307 16.73 -33.41 11.09
N GLN A 308 16.17 -32.30 11.57
CA GLN A 308 15.10 -32.27 12.58
C GLN A 308 13.69 -32.27 11.97
N GLY A 309 13.56 -32.35 10.64
CA GLY A 309 12.27 -32.45 9.96
C GLY A 309 11.65 -31.12 9.52
N GLY A 310 12.36 -30.00 9.69
CA GLY A 310 11.95 -28.70 9.13
C GLY A 310 12.03 -28.73 7.61
N VAL A 311 11.03 -28.19 6.90
CA VAL A 311 11.01 -28.13 5.42
C VAL A 311 10.97 -26.68 4.97
N PHE A 312 11.91 -26.27 4.13
CA PHE A 312 12.13 -24.87 3.78
C PHE A 312 12.05 -24.66 2.27
N LEU A 313 11.30 -23.65 1.81
CA LEU A 313 11.47 -23.10 0.46
C LEU A 313 12.69 -22.18 0.46
N ASN A 314 13.76 -22.60 -0.22
CA ASN A 314 15.04 -21.90 -0.18
C ASN A 314 15.21 -20.91 -1.32
N SER A 315 14.72 -21.28 -2.50
CA SER A 315 14.87 -20.49 -3.72
C SER A 315 13.90 -20.99 -4.78
N TYR A 316 13.76 -20.24 -5.86
CA TYR A 316 13.14 -20.72 -7.07
C TYR A 316 13.94 -20.31 -8.29
N ASN A 317 14.02 -21.20 -9.28
CA ASN A 317 14.50 -20.84 -10.60
C ASN A 317 13.31 -20.38 -11.45
N ALA A 318 13.41 -19.21 -12.05
CA ALA A 318 12.46 -18.74 -13.04
C ALA A 318 13.12 -18.79 -14.42
N LYS A 319 12.39 -19.30 -15.40
CA LYS A 319 12.84 -19.46 -16.78
C LYS A 319 11.79 -18.89 -17.72
N LEU A 320 12.15 -17.86 -18.46
CA LEU A 320 11.36 -17.29 -19.54
C LEU A 320 11.82 -17.86 -20.87
N THR A 321 10.87 -18.31 -21.69
CA THR A 321 11.07 -18.72 -23.07
C THR A 321 10.23 -17.84 -23.98
N ASN A 322 10.87 -17.14 -24.91
CA ASN A 322 10.17 -16.29 -25.87
C ASN A 322 9.73 -17.06 -27.13
N ASN A 323 9.03 -16.37 -28.04
CA ASN A 323 8.57 -16.90 -29.32
C ASN A 323 9.69 -17.47 -30.22
N LYS A 324 10.92 -16.92 -30.11
CA LYS A 324 12.13 -17.38 -30.80
C LYS A 324 12.81 -18.57 -30.12
N LYS A 325 12.23 -19.10 -29.04
CA LYS A 325 12.81 -20.15 -28.18
C LYS A 325 14.12 -19.75 -27.50
N GLU A 326 14.38 -18.46 -27.37
CA GLU A 326 15.46 -17.96 -26.55
C GLU A 326 15.06 -18.08 -25.08
N GLU A 327 16.01 -18.46 -24.24
CA GLU A 327 15.76 -18.77 -22.83
C GLU A 327 16.54 -17.82 -21.92
N ILE A 328 15.82 -17.15 -21.02
CA ILE A 328 16.38 -16.32 -19.97
C ILE A 328 16.03 -16.99 -18.64
N SER A 329 17.03 -17.26 -17.81
CA SER A 329 16.81 -17.89 -16.51
C SER A 329 17.63 -17.22 -15.41
N HIS A 330 17.04 -17.20 -14.22
CA HIS A 330 17.65 -16.67 -13.01
C HIS A 330 17.15 -17.44 -11.77
N ASN A 331 18.03 -17.68 -10.80
CA ASN A 331 17.68 -18.32 -9.53
C ASN A 331 17.51 -17.27 -8.43
N PHE A 332 16.29 -17.13 -7.93
CA PHE A 332 15.92 -16.17 -6.89
C PHE A 332 15.95 -16.83 -5.51
N PRO A 333 16.77 -16.35 -4.56
CA PRO A 333 16.71 -16.83 -3.19
C PRO A 333 15.40 -16.38 -2.52
N VAL A 334 14.86 -17.23 -1.66
CA VAL A 334 13.70 -16.93 -0.81
C VAL A 334 14.20 -16.72 0.61
N SER A 335 14.06 -15.50 1.11
CA SER A 335 14.48 -15.08 2.44
C SER A 335 13.45 -14.15 3.08
N ARG A 336 13.56 -13.98 4.41
CA ARG A 336 12.65 -13.17 5.24
C ARG A 336 12.54 -11.71 4.82
N GLU A 337 13.65 -11.12 4.38
CA GLU A 337 13.75 -9.67 4.20
C GLU A 337 13.61 -9.27 2.73
N ASN A 338 14.15 -10.06 1.81
CA ASN A 338 14.35 -9.66 0.41
C ASN A 338 14.04 -10.81 -0.55
N SER A 339 12.75 -11.14 -0.74
CA SER A 339 12.29 -12.10 -1.74
C SER A 339 11.59 -11.38 -2.88
N PHE A 340 11.87 -11.81 -4.10
CA PHE A 340 11.05 -11.42 -5.25
C PHE A 340 9.83 -12.33 -5.31
N THR A 341 8.68 -11.76 -5.68
CA THR A 341 7.50 -12.53 -6.06
C THR A 341 7.70 -13.13 -7.46
N ALA A 342 6.86 -14.11 -7.81
CA ALA A 342 6.80 -14.69 -9.14
C ALA A 342 6.57 -13.61 -10.22
N LYS A 343 5.73 -12.60 -9.94
CA LYS A 343 5.46 -11.51 -10.90
C LYS A 343 6.65 -10.57 -11.06
N GLU A 344 7.32 -10.21 -9.98
CA GLU A 344 8.53 -9.37 -10.04
C GLU A 344 9.68 -10.10 -10.75
N ALA A 345 9.84 -11.41 -10.54
CA ALA A 345 10.78 -12.22 -11.30
C ALA A 345 10.48 -12.22 -12.81
N VAL A 346 9.20 -12.36 -13.20
CA VAL A 346 8.79 -12.21 -14.61
C VAL A 346 9.15 -10.83 -15.14
N ASN A 347 8.88 -9.78 -14.37
CA ASN A 347 9.19 -8.41 -14.76
C ASN A 347 10.70 -8.22 -15.00
N LEU A 348 11.56 -8.75 -14.13
CA LEU A 348 13.01 -8.72 -14.29
C LEU A 348 13.50 -9.52 -15.51
N LEU A 349 12.96 -10.73 -15.73
CA LEU A 349 13.30 -11.56 -16.89
C LEU A 349 12.93 -10.90 -18.22
N GLU A 350 11.88 -10.09 -18.23
CA GLU A 350 11.48 -9.25 -19.38
C GLU A 350 12.24 -7.92 -19.45
N GLY A 351 13.26 -7.75 -18.61
CA GLY A 351 14.13 -6.58 -18.61
C GLY A 351 13.49 -5.33 -18.04
N ARG A 352 12.47 -5.44 -17.19
CA ARG A 352 11.88 -4.32 -16.45
C ARG A 352 12.54 -4.17 -15.09
N SER A 353 12.37 -3.02 -14.45
CA SER A 353 12.92 -2.74 -13.13
C SER A 353 11.91 -3.01 -12.02
N VAL A 354 12.36 -3.37 -10.83
CA VAL A 354 11.51 -3.61 -9.65
C VAL A 354 12.11 -2.88 -8.45
N LYS A 355 11.27 -2.20 -7.66
CA LYS A 355 11.65 -1.59 -6.38
C LYS A 355 11.65 -2.65 -5.28
N ILE A 356 12.76 -2.80 -4.59
CA ILE A 356 12.92 -3.74 -3.48
C ILE A 356 13.85 -3.14 -2.43
N GLU A 357 13.76 -3.62 -1.19
CA GLU A 357 14.79 -3.39 -0.19
C GLU A 357 16.07 -4.14 -0.58
N PHE A 358 17.19 -3.42 -0.64
CA PHE A 358 18.45 -3.99 -1.08
C PHE A 358 19.60 -3.52 -0.19
N VAL A 359 20.54 -4.41 0.10
CA VAL A 359 21.73 -4.06 0.88
C VAL A 359 22.63 -3.23 -0.02
N ASN A 360 22.78 -1.95 0.30
CA ASN A 360 23.73 -1.10 -0.38
C ASN A 360 25.15 -1.46 0.10
N PRO A 361 26.03 -1.97 -0.78
CA PRO A 361 27.36 -2.44 -0.39
C PRO A 361 28.30 -1.31 0.06
N LYS A 362 27.96 -0.04 -0.20
CA LYS A 362 28.74 1.12 0.25
C LYS A 362 28.40 1.49 1.69
N SER A 363 27.13 1.43 2.08
CA SER A 363 26.67 1.74 3.44
C SER A 363 26.53 0.50 4.32
N ASN A 364 26.51 -0.70 3.75
CA ASN A 364 26.10 -1.95 4.38
C ASN A 364 24.73 -1.87 5.07
N GLN A 365 23.86 -0.97 4.61
CA GLN A 365 22.50 -0.81 5.10
C GLN A 365 21.52 -1.31 4.04
N THR A 366 20.44 -1.93 4.51
CA THR A 366 19.28 -2.23 3.67
C THR A 366 18.53 -0.93 3.41
N GLU A 367 18.34 -0.60 2.14
CA GLU A 367 17.59 0.58 1.72
C GLU A 367 16.79 0.29 0.43
N PRO A 368 15.70 1.04 0.17
CA PRO A 368 14.94 0.89 -1.07
C PRO A 368 15.81 1.19 -2.30
N ALA A 369 15.76 0.32 -3.29
CA ALA A 369 16.42 0.49 -4.58
C ALA A 369 15.56 -0.07 -5.72
N PHE A 370 15.66 0.55 -6.90
CA PHE A 370 15.20 -0.10 -8.13
C PHE A 370 16.30 -1.02 -8.64
N VAL A 371 15.92 -2.24 -9.01
CA VAL A 371 16.86 -3.24 -9.54
C VAL A 371 16.39 -3.75 -10.90
N GLN A 372 17.33 -4.02 -11.80
CA GLN A 372 17.09 -4.56 -13.13
C GLN A 372 18.22 -5.52 -13.49
N PHE A 373 17.98 -6.54 -14.32
CA PHE A 373 19.07 -7.38 -14.81
C PHE A 373 19.99 -6.62 -15.77
N ASN A 374 21.28 -6.71 -15.51
CA ASN A 374 22.31 -6.25 -16.42
C ASN A 374 22.63 -7.36 -17.43
N PHE A 375 21.96 -7.32 -18.58
CA PHE A 375 22.18 -8.29 -19.67
C PHE A 375 23.49 -8.06 -20.44
N ASN A 376 24.15 -6.92 -20.24
CA ASN A 376 25.42 -6.60 -20.91
C ASN A 376 26.63 -7.24 -20.21
N GLU A 377 26.48 -7.59 -18.94
CA GLU A 377 27.51 -8.28 -18.16
C GLU A 377 27.41 -9.80 -18.32
N PRO A 378 28.55 -10.52 -18.30
CA PRO A 378 28.53 -11.97 -18.27
C PRO A 378 27.80 -12.46 -17.02
N LYS A 379 27.10 -13.59 -17.16
CA LYS A 379 26.48 -14.26 -16.02
C LYS A 379 27.53 -14.63 -14.98
N THR A 380 27.09 -14.69 -13.74
CA THR A 380 27.84 -15.25 -12.62
C THR A 380 28.18 -16.72 -12.87
N ASP A 381 29.16 -17.26 -12.13
CA ASP A 381 29.52 -18.69 -12.20
C ASP A 381 28.35 -19.64 -11.86
N LYS A 382 27.34 -19.14 -11.16
CA LYS A 382 26.10 -19.87 -10.83
C LYS A 382 25.00 -19.72 -11.89
N GLY A 383 25.27 -19.04 -13.00
CA GLY A 383 24.34 -18.80 -14.10
C GLY A 383 23.31 -17.68 -13.86
N ASN A 384 23.46 -16.90 -12.79
CA ASN A 384 22.61 -15.73 -12.49
C ASN A 384 23.10 -14.47 -13.22
N TYR A 385 22.18 -13.55 -13.50
CA TYR A 385 22.49 -12.19 -13.95
C TYR A 385 22.92 -11.30 -12.80
N PHE A 386 23.75 -10.30 -13.07
CA PHE A 386 24.01 -9.22 -12.12
C PHE A 386 22.86 -8.22 -12.12
N PHE A 387 22.61 -7.58 -10.99
CA PHE A 387 21.67 -6.46 -10.90
C PHE A 387 22.38 -5.14 -11.16
N GLN A 388 21.78 -4.31 -12.01
CA GLN A 388 21.97 -2.86 -11.99
C GLN A 388 21.04 -2.27 -10.93
N ASN A 389 21.57 -1.43 -10.04
CA ASN A 389 20.85 -0.94 -8.87
C ASN A 389 20.80 0.60 -8.88
N PHE A 390 19.62 1.16 -8.69
CA PHE A 390 19.36 2.59 -8.59
C PHE A 390 18.87 2.89 -7.17
N TYR A 391 19.83 3.18 -6.28
CA TYR A 391 19.58 3.55 -4.89
C TYR A 391 19.00 4.96 -4.76
N LYS A 392 18.54 5.33 -3.55
CA LYS A 392 17.91 6.63 -3.26
C LYS A 392 18.69 7.83 -3.83
N ASN A 393 20.02 7.84 -3.70
CA ASN A 393 20.89 8.93 -4.16
C ASN A 393 20.94 9.07 -5.69
N TYR A 394 20.48 8.08 -6.45
CA TYR A 394 20.34 8.19 -7.90
C TYR A 394 19.18 9.12 -8.31
N GLY A 395 18.21 9.33 -7.41
CA GLY A 395 17.11 10.27 -7.60
C GLY A 395 15.97 9.74 -8.47
N VAL A 396 15.74 8.42 -8.49
CA VAL A 396 14.52 7.87 -9.12
C VAL A 396 13.34 8.12 -8.19
N ASP A 397 12.41 8.97 -8.63
CA ASP A 397 11.18 9.30 -7.92
C ASP A 397 10.00 9.04 -8.86
N THR A 398 9.35 7.89 -8.69
CA THR A 398 8.28 7.44 -9.60
C THR A 398 7.08 8.39 -9.57
N ALA A 399 6.75 8.98 -8.41
CA ALA A 399 5.66 9.94 -8.31
C ALA A 399 5.94 11.19 -9.16
N LYS A 400 7.14 11.78 -9.02
CA LYS A 400 7.55 12.94 -9.83
C LYS A 400 7.64 12.61 -11.32
N ILE A 401 8.09 11.40 -11.68
CA ILE A 401 8.12 10.94 -13.06
C ILE A 401 6.70 10.85 -13.64
N VAL A 402 5.75 10.31 -12.87
CA VAL A 402 4.35 10.21 -13.28
C VAL A 402 3.71 11.60 -13.43
N GLU A 403 3.98 12.52 -12.52
CA GLU A 403 3.48 13.91 -12.59
C GLU A 403 3.94 14.66 -13.83
N LYS A 404 5.19 14.43 -14.25
CA LYS A 404 5.76 15.09 -15.43
C LYS A 404 5.38 14.42 -16.75
N SER A 405 4.77 13.24 -16.73
CA SER A 405 4.59 12.41 -17.93
C SER A 405 3.32 12.66 -18.74
N ASN A 406 2.62 13.78 -18.50
CA ASN A 406 1.37 14.16 -19.19
C ASN A 406 0.32 13.03 -19.25
N LEU A 407 0.41 12.10 -18.29
CA LEU A 407 -0.54 11.01 -18.14
C LEU A 407 -1.84 11.56 -17.53
N LEU A 408 -2.95 11.09 -18.07
CA LEU A 408 -4.28 11.40 -17.58
C LEU A 408 -4.75 10.25 -16.70
N PHE A 409 -5.17 10.60 -15.49
CA PHE A 409 -5.77 9.67 -14.53
C PHE A 409 -7.18 10.14 -14.24
N ASP A 410 -8.13 9.21 -14.30
CA ASP A 410 -9.54 9.50 -14.07
C ASP A 410 -9.80 9.84 -12.58
N ASN A 411 -8.95 9.36 -11.67
CA ASN A 411 -8.94 9.73 -10.25
C ASN A 411 -7.53 9.59 -9.62
N PRO A 412 -7.28 10.21 -8.45
CA PRO A 412 -6.01 10.12 -7.74
C PRO A 412 -5.60 8.71 -7.27
N GLU A 413 -6.56 7.88 -6.85
CA GLU A 413 -6.30 6.50 -6.44
C GLU A 413 -5.68 5.68 -7.58
N TRP A 414 -6.14 5.89 -8.82
CA TRP A 414 -5.56 5.28 -10.01
C TRP A 414 -4.15 5.78 -10.28
N LYS A 415 -3.84 7.04 -10.00
CA LYS A 415 -2.47 7.58 -10.09
C LYS A 415 -1.57 6.88 -9.06
N GLU A 416 -1.99 6.78 -7.80
CA GLU A 416 -1.21 6.12 -6.74
C GLU A 416 -1.00 4.62 -7.04
N ASN A 417 -2.04 3.92 -7.46
CA ASN A 417 -1.97 2.51 -7.88
C ASN A 417 -1.05 2.33 -9.09
N SER A 418 -1.09 3.26 -10.05
CA SER A 418 -0.19 3.27 -11.20
C SER A 418 1.26 3.44 -10.77
N ILE A 419 1.54 4.36 -9.84
CA ILE A 419 2.87 4.55 -9.27
C ILE A 419 3.36 3.25 -8.61
N LYS A 420 2.58 2.66 -7.68
CA LYS A 420 2.95 1.39 -7.00
C LYS A 420 3.13 0.24 -7.99
N SER A 421 2.29 0.18 -9.03
CA SER A 421 2.37 -0.86 -10.06
C SER A 421 3.63 -0.70 -10.94
N LEU A 422 3.98 0.54 -11.33
CA LEU A 422 5.23 0.88 -12.01
C LEU A 422 6.45 0.55 -11.14
N GLU A 423 6.38 0.83 -9.83
CA GLU A 423 7.45 0.49 -8.89
C GLU A 423 7.66 -1.03 -8.78
N LYS A 424 6.61 -1.82 -8.89
CA LYS A 424 6.69 -3.30 -8.98
C LYS A 424 7.12 -3.81 -10.36
N GLY A 425 7.45 -2.90 -11.28
CA GLY A 425 7.89 -3.23 -12.64
C GLY A 425 6.79 -3.65 -13.59
N ASN A 426 5.52 -3.46 -13.23
CA ASN A 426 4.40 -3.83 -14.09
C ASN A 426 4.25 -2.88 -15.28
N ILE A 427 3.54 -3.37 -16.29
CA ILE A 427 3.07 -2.55 -17.42
C ILE A 427 1.73 -1.97 -17.02
N VAL A 428 1.61 -0.65 -16.98
CA VAL A 428 0.39 0.05 -16.57
C VAL A 428 -0.31 0.63 -17.80
N LYS A 429 -1.61 0.37 -17.94
CA LYS A 429 -2.41 1.03 -18.98
C LYS A 429 -2.69 2.47 -18.55
N VAL A 430 -2.43 3.41 -19.44
CA VAL A 430 -2.52 4.84 -19.16
C VAL A 430 -3.14 5.56 -20.36
N LYS A 431 -3.68 6.75 -20.13
CA LYS A 431 -4.09 7.68 -21.18
C LYS A 431 -3.09 8.82 -21.22
N LEU A 432 -2.72 9.31 -22.39
CA LEU A 432 -1.88 10.51 -22.52
C LEU A 432 -2.54 11.54 -23.44
N LYS A 433 -2.27 12.82 -23.16
CA LYS A 433 -2.70 13.94 -24.02
C LYS A 433 -1.58 14.29 -25.00
N GLU A 434 -1.77 13.99 -26.28
CA GLU A 434 -0.85 14.36 -27.36
C GLU A 434 -1.61 15.12 -28.45
N ASN A 435 -1.19 16.35 -28.77
CA ASN A 435 -1.81 17.21 -29.79
C ASN A 435 -3.34 17.34 -29.66
N ASP A 436 -3.82 17.55 -28.42
CA ASP A 436 -5.25 17.62 -28.04
C ASP A 436 -6.08 16.35 -28.28
N GLN A 437 -5.43 15.23 -28.61
CA GLN A 437 -6.05 13.91 -28.65
C GLN A 437 -5.64 13.09 -27.42
N VAL A 438 -6.60 12.31 -26.91
CA VAL A 438 -6.35 11.33 -25.87
C VAL A 438 -6.08 9.99 -26.53
N ILE A 439 -4.89 9.45 -26.31
CA ILE A 439 -4.54 8.12 -26.79
C ILE A 439 -4.29 7.18 -25.61
N GLU A 440 -4.71 5.92 -25.76
CA GLU A 440 -4.40 4.86 -24.80
C GLU A 440 -3.00 4.33 -25.08
N ALA A 441 -2.24 4.10 -24.01
CA ALA A 441 -0.90 3.55 -24.07
C ALA A 441 -0.61 2.66 -22.86
N LYS A 442 0.56 2.04 -22.89
CA LYS A 442 1.13 1.25 -21.81
C LYS A 442 2.43 1.90 -21.35
N ALA A 443 2.55 2.15 -20.05
CA ALA A 443 3.72 2.73 -19.43
C ALA A 443 4.53 1.68 -18.66
N VAL A 444 5.86 1.80 -18.74
CA VAL A 444 6.84 1.04 -17.96
C VAL A 444 7.88 2.00 -17.40
N LEU A 445 8.24 1.85 -16.12
CA LEU A 445 9.27 2.68 -15.50
C LEU A 445 10.66 2.39 -16.06
N ASP A 446 11.39 3.44 -16.41
CA ASP A 446 12.80 3.40 -16.75
C ASP A 446 13.61 4.22 -15.74
N PRO A 447 14.12 3.55 -14.68
CA PRO A 447 14.87 4.22 -13.63
C PRO A 447 16.17 4.82 -14.15
N GLN A 448 16.83 4.20 -15.13
CA GLN A 448 18.10 4.67 -15.68
C GLN A 448 17.97 6.05 -16.31
N ASN A 449 16.90 6.28 -17.06
CA ASN A 449 16.63 7.58 -17.68
C ASN A 449 15.71 8.48 -16.84
N ARG A 450 15.35 8.03 -15.62
CA ARG A 450 14.38 8.70 -14.73
C ARG A 450 13.10 9.08 -15.48
N ASN A 451 12.57 8.19 -16.31
CA ASN A 451 11.41 8.47 -17.16
C ASN A 451 10.48 7.26 -17.32
N LEU A 452 9.41 7.43 -18.13
CA LEU A 452 8.53 6.34 -18.55
C LEU A 452 8.80 5.96 -19.99
N LYS A 453 8.76 4.65 -20.22
CA LYS A 453 8.71 4.03 -21.54
C LYS A 453 7.25 3.80 -21.92
N LEU A 454 6.80 4.45 -23.00
CA LEU A 454 5.43 4.36 -23.50
C LEU A 454 5.35 3.40 -24.70
N TYR A 455 4.29 2.61 -24.74
CA TYR A 455 4.04 1.61 -25.76
C TYR A 455 2.57 1.63 -26.20
N ASP A 456 2.30 1.19 -27.42
CA ASP A 456 0.93 0.94 -27.89
C ASP A 456 0.35 -0.36 -27.28
N ASN A 457 -0.84 -0.73 -27.73
CA ASN A 457 -1.51 -1.94 -27.24
C ASN A 457 -0.78 -3.23 -27.66
N GLU A 458 -0.06 -3.18 -28.77
CA GLU A 458 0.76 -4.25 -29.35
C GLU A 458 2.18 -4.31 -28.77
N MET A 459 2.52 -3.44 -27.80
CA MET A 459 3.85 -3.31 -27.19
C MET A 459 4.95 -2.76 -28.12
N ASN A 460 4.58 -2.05 -29.18
CA ASN A 460 5.53 -1.26 -29.97
C ASN A 460 5.82 0.06 -29.26
N ARG A 461 7.08 0.52 -29.35
CA ARG A 461 7.51 1.74 -28.67
C ARG A 461 6.82 2.97 -29.27
N ILE A 462 6.15 3.76 -28.43
CA ILE A 462 5.70 5.11 -28.79
C ILE A 462 6.85 6.08 -28.51
N ASN A 463 7.32 6.74 -29.56
CA ASN A 463 8.32 7.81 -29.44
C ASN A 463 7.57 9.15 -29.37
N THR A 464 7.40 9.67 -28.16
CA THR A 464 6.90 11.03 -27.97
C THR A 464 8.02 12.00 -28.33
N ASN A 465 7.76 12.97 -29.20
CA ASN A 465 8.75 13.98 -29.63
C ASN A 465 9.11 15.01 -28.53
N LYS A 466 8.64 14.82 -27.29
CA LYS A 466 8.90 15.69 -26.14
C LYS A 466 9.60 14.90 -25.03
N PRO A 467 10.85 15.26 -24.66
CA PRO A 467 11.43 14.85 -23.39
C PRO A 467 10.53 15.32 -22.23
N LEU A 468 10.55 14.62 -21.10
CA LEU A 468 9.92 15.10 -19.87
C LEU A 468 10.64 16.40 -19.45
N GLU A 469 10.00 17.56 -19.64
CA GLU A 469 10.57 18.85 -19.27
C GLU A 469 10.73 18.96 -17.74
N GLY A 470 11.87 19.49 -17.28
CA GLY A 470 12.13 19.77 -15.86
C GLY A 470 12.64 18.59 -15.00
N LEU A 471 12.99 17.45 -15.60
CA LEU A 471 13.94 16.52 -14.97
C LEU A 471 15.30 16.87 -15.57
N GLU A 472 16.23 17.38 -14.76
CA GLU A 472 17.57 17.72 -15.23
C GLU A 472 18.17 16.52 -15.99
N GLN A 473 18.20 16.62 -17.31
CA GLN A 473 19.15 15.89 -18.13
C GLN A 473 20.48 16.60 -17.91
N ASP A 474 21.16 16.26 -16.82
CA ASP A 474 22.60 16.46 -16.74
C ASP A 474 23.26 15.54 -17.77
N ASN A 475 23.20 15.95 -19.04
CA ASN A 475 23.97 15.42 -20.15
C ASN A 475 25.45 15.86 -20.06
N SER A 476 25.99 15.96 -18.84
CA SER A 476 27.39 16.28 -18.56
C SER A 476 27.94 15.41 -17.45
N HIS A 477 27.83 14.09 -17.61
CA HIS A 477 28.91 13.22 -17.18
C HIS A 477 29.37 12.37 -18.37
N ASP A 478 30.25 13.00 -19.15
CA ASP A 478 31.31 12.35 -19.89
C ASP A 478 31.82 11.11 -19.17
N LYS A 479 31.88 9.98 -19.91
CA LYS A 479 33.00 9.02 -19.97
C LYS A 479 34.00 9.00 -18.80
N ALA A 480 33.51 8.93 -17.57
CA ALA A 480 34.32 8.82 -16.37
C ALA A 480 33.68 7.78 -15.46
N ASN A 481 34.04 6.52 -15.69
CA ASN A 481 34.00 5.43 -14.71
C ASN A 481 32.86 5.49 -13.68
N VAL A 482 31.61 5.32 -14.12
CA VAL A 482 30.63 4.75 -13.19
C VAL A 482 31.03 3.29 -13.01
N ARG A 483 31.79 3.00 -11.94
CA ARG A 483 31.83 1.65 -11.39
C ARG A 483 30.42 1.37 -10.84
N GLU A 484 29.49 1.13 -11.75
CA GLU A 484 28.20 0.51 -11.49
C GLU A 484 28.50 -0.86 -10.89
N GLN A 485 28.10 -1.06 -9.64
CA GLN A 485 28.42 -2.29 -8.95
C GLN A 485 27.41 -3.37 -9.35
N SER A 486 27.86 -4.24 -10.23
CA SER A 486 27.28 -5.54 -10.50
C SER A 486 27.38 -6.39 -9.23
N ILE A 487 26.26 -6.59 -8.53
CA ILE A 487 26.22 -7.37 -7.28
C ILE A 487 25.76 -8.81 -7.58
N LYS A 488 26.56 -9.78 -7.11
CA LYS A 488 26.31 -11.22 -7.20
C LYS A 488 25.31 -11.61 -6.09
N ARG A 489 24.18 -12.23 -6.43
CA ARG A 489 23.38 -13.03 -5.49
C ARG A 489 23.23 -14.45 -6.02
#